data_AF-A0ABD3S1N2-F1
#
_entry.id   AF-A0ABD3S1N2-F1
#
_cell.length_a   1.000
_cell.length_b   1.000
_cell.length_c   1.000
_cell.angle_alpha   90.00
_cell.angle_beta   90.00
_cell.angle_gamma   90.00
#
_symmetry.space_group_name_H-M   'P 1'
#
loop_
_entity.id
_entity.type
_entity.pdbx_description
1 polymer ?
#
loop_
_entity_poly.entity_id
_entity_poly.type
_entity_poly.pdbx_seq_one_letter_code
_entity_poly.pdbx_strand_id
1 'polypeptide(L)'
;MSAYENVVAGKLRLKGRALDVRGRIIRKKKKPKRGYDQLSRALGNDQQTDLSLTELSNYDSNVHSEREDTQNERLTQAERRYLEQWQKIELQRLAKVAKKSHRDRVQEFNQYLANLSEHYDIPKVGPG
;
A
#
# COMPACT_ATOMS: atom_id res chain seq x y z
N MET A 1 41.43 -30.26 18.23
CA MET A 1 40.91 -29.24 19.16
C MET A 1 39.54 -28.82 18.68
N SER A 2 38.53 -28.77 19.55
CA SER A 2 37.12 -28.51 19.16
C SER A 2 36.91 -27.02 18.87
N ALA A 3 36.22 -26.71 17.77
CA ALA A 3 36.06 -25.34 17.25
C ALA A 3 35.24 -24.38 18.16
N TYR A 4 34.67 -24.89 19.25
CA TYR A 4 33.72 -24.16 20.11
C TYR A 4 34.20 -23.92 21.54
N GLU A 5 35.45 -24.22 21.85
CA GLU A 5 36.02 -24.08 23.20
C GLU A 5 36.08 -22.61 23.68
N ASN A 6 36.14 -21.64 22.77
CA ASN A 6 36.27 -20.21 23.07
C ASN A 6 34.95 -19.42 23.02
N VAL A 7 33.79 -20.09 22.95
CA VAL A 7 32.51 -19.39 22.83
C VAL A 7 32.02 -18.94 24.21
N VAL A 8 32.00 -17.62 24.43
CA VAL A 8 31.45 -17.02 25.65
C VAL A 8 29.92 -17.00 25.56
N ALA A 9 29.27 -17.89 26.33
CA ALA A 9 27.82 -17.90 26.48
C ALA A 9 27.38 -16.76 27.42
N GLY A 10 26.85 -15.66 26.88
CA GLY A 10 26.34 -14.55 27.67
C GLY A 10 26.08 -13.28 26.87
N LYS A 11 25.37 -12.31 27.47
CA LYS A 11 25.15 -11.00 26.84
C LYS A 11 26.50 -10.28 26.73
N LEU A 12 26.84 -9.84 25.51
CA LEU A 12 28.07 -9.09 25.24
C LEU A 12 28.16 -7.82 26.10
N ARG A 13 29.27 -7.67 26.81
CA ARG A 13 29.61 -6.48 27.61
C ARG A 13 30.92 -5.91 27.08
N LEU A 14 30.99 -4.60 26.88
CA LEU A 14 32.24 -3.92 26.51
C LEU A 14 32.86 -3.30 27.77
N LYS A 15 34.11 -3.67 28.07
CA LYS A 15 34.88 -3.15 29.21
C LYS A 15 34.11 -3.20 30.55
N GLY A 16 33.45 -4.34 30.80
CA GLY A 16 32.67 -4.56 32.03
C GLY A 16 31.34 -3.82 32.10
N ARG A 17 30.99 -2.96 31.13
CA ARG A 17 29.68 -2.30 31.06
C ARG A 17 28.76 -2.97 30.05
N ALA A 18 27.47 -3.00 30.37
CA ALA A 18 26.47 -3.50 29.45
C ALA A 18 26.39 -2.57 28.24
N LEU A 19 26.32 -3.15 27.04
CA LEU A 19 25.97 -2.37 25.86
C LEU A 19 24.52 -1.89 26.00
N ASP A 20 24.32 -0.58 26.01
CA ASP A 20 23.01 0.05 25.83
C ASP A 20 22.60 -0.03 24.36
N VAL A 21 22.49 -1.27 23.85
CA VAL A 21 21.74 -1.50 22.62
C VAL A 21 20.33 -1.10 22.97
N ARG A 22 19.85 0.02 22.40
CA ARG A 22 18.51 0.58 22.61
C ARG A 22 17.50 -0.54 22.44
N GLY A 23 17.15 -1.15 23.57
CA GLY A 23 16.43 -2.40 23.61
C GLY A 23 15.02 -2.11 23.17
N ARG A 24 14.76 -2.22 21.86
CA ARG A 24 13.40 -2.33 21.36
C ARG A 24 12.90 -3.72 21.77
N ILE A 25 12.61 -3.88 23.06
CA ILE A 25 11.68 -4.88 23.53
C ILE A 25 10.36 -4.48 22.87
N ILE A 26 10.04 -5.12 21.75
CA ILE A 26 8.74 -4.98 21.10
C ILE A 26 7.74 -5.66 22.05
N ARG A 27 7.24 -4.92 23.05
CA ARG A 27 6.03 -5.33 23.77
C ARG A 27 4.91 -5.30 22.74
N LYS A 28 4.43 -6.47 22.31
CA LYS A 28 3.26 -6.59 21.44
C LYS A 28 2.08 -5.92 22.17
N LYS A 29 1.73 -4.69 21.77
CA LYS A 29 0.48 -4.06 22.21
C LYS A 29 -0.66 -4.91 21.66
N LYS A 30 -1.52 -5.44 22.53
CA LYS A 30 -2.77 -6.09 22.12
C LYS A 30 -3.63 -5.03 21.43
N LYS A 31 -4.03 -5.27 20.18
CA LYS A 31 -4.99 -4.40 19.47
C LYS A 31 -6.35 -4.50 20.17
N PRO A 32 -7.05 -3.39 20.45
CA PRO A 32 -8.45 -3.48 20.86
C PRO A 32 -9.25 -4.04 19.67
N LYS A 33 -10.14 -5.02 19.93
CA LYS A 33 -11.16 -5.42 18.97
C LYS A 33 -12.10 -4.23 18.81
N ARG A 34 -11.92 -3.43 17.75
CA ARG A 34 -12.96 -2.50 17.32
C ARG A 34 -14.05 -3.33 16.65
N GLY A 35 -15.20 -3.39 17.30
CA GLY A 35 -16.42 -3.98 16.77
C GLY A 35 -16.81 -3.28 15.47
N TYR A 36 -17.45 -4.05 14.60
CA TYR A 36 -17.84 -3.74 13.22
C TYR A 36 -18.82 -2.54 13.10
N ASP A 37 -19.28 -1.97 14.21
CA ASP A 37 -20.32 -0.93 14.26
C ASP A 37 -19.85 0.49 13.90
N GLN A 38 -18.53 0.72 13.77
CA GLN A 38 -18.03 2.05 13.39
C GLN A 38 -18.02 2.30 11.89
N LEU A 39 -18.06 1.25 11.06
CA LEU A 39 -18.11 1.38 9.60
C LEU A 39 -19.53 1.68 9.10
N SER A 40 -20.57 1.19 9.78
CA SER A 40 -21.97 1.46 9.40
C SER A 40 -22.40 2.90 9.64
N ARG A 41 -21.84 3.58 10.65
CA ARG A 41 -22.14 5.01 10.92
C ARG A 41 -21.50 5.98 9.93
N ALA A 42 -20.43 5.59 9.25
CA ALA A 42 -19.73 6.45 8.28
C ALA A 42 -20.41 6.49 6.90
N LEU A 43 -21.27 5.51 6.59
CA LEU A 43 -21.95 5.38 5.29
C LEU A 43 -23.39 5.92 5.29
N GLY A 44 -23.84 6.54 6.38
CA GLY A 44 -25.24 6.92 6.59
C GLY A 44 -25.58 8.41 6.43
N ASN A 45 -24.61 9.30 6.18
CA ASN A 45 -24.88 10.74 6.04
C ASN A 45 -24.57 11.20 4.61
N ASP A 46 -25.50 10.93 3.72
CA ASP A 46 -25.62 11.63 2.44
C ASP A 46 -26.17 13.05 2.66
N GLN A 47 -25.71 13.97 1.81
CA GLN A 47 -26.21 15.33 1.55
C GLN A 47 -25.73 16.48 2.47
N GLN A 48 -24.46 16.94 2.32
CA GLN A 48 -24.09 18.37 2.49
C GLN A 48 -22.61 18.76 2.22
N THR A 49 -21.82 18.00 1.44
CA THR A 49 -20.38 18.32 1.24
C THR A 49 -19.99 18.65 -0.20
N ASP A 50 -20.85 19.34 -0.95
CA ASP A 50 -20.58 19.71 -2.36
C ASP A 50 -20.19 21.20 -2.55
N LEU A 51 -19.96 21.95 -1.48
CA LEU A 51 -19.64 23.39 -1.56
C LEU A 51 -18.31 23.78 -0.90
N SER A 52 -17.55 22.83 -0.35
CA SER A 52 -16.31 23.12 0.41
C SER A 52 -15.01 22.65 -0.26
N LEU A 53 -15.08 21.94 -1.39
CA LEU A 53 -13.87 21.42 -2.06
C LEU A 53 -13.23 22.40 -3.05
N THR A 54 -13.99 23.41 -3.50
CA THR A 54 -13.55 24.33 -4.57
C THR A 54 -12.68 25.48 -4.04
N GLU A 55 -12.75 25.81 -2.76
CA GLU A 55 -11.97 26.92 -2.17
C GLU A 55 -10.58 26.51 -1.66
N LEU A 56 -10.33 25.21 -1.42
CA LEU A 56 -9.00 24.73 -0.99
C LEU A 56 -8.06 24.38 -2.15
N SER A 57 -8.52 24.27 -3.40
CA SER A 57 -7.68 23.81 -4.52
C SER A 57 -6.79 24.90 -5.13
N ASN A 58 -7.04 26.18 -4.83
CA ASN A 58 -6.36 27.31 -5.48
C ASN A 58 -5.13 27.84 -4.73
N TYR A 59 -4.92 27.46 -3.46
CA TYR A 59 -3.76 27.91 -2.68
C TYR A 59 -2.58 26.92 -2.71
N ASP A 60 -2.83 25.64 -3.03
CA ASP A 60 -1.84 24.56 -2.94
C ASP A 60 -1.09 24.30 -4.26
N SER A 61 -1.65 24.73 -5.38
CA SER A 61 -1.09 24.50 -6.72
C SER A 61 0.22 25.25 -6.95
N ASN A 62 0.44 26.40 -6.29
CA ASN A 62 1.67 27.18 -6.42
C ASN A 62 2.84 26.63 -5.57
N VAL A 63 2.54 26.02 -4.41
CA VAL A 63 3.58 25.47 -3.50
C VAL A 63 4.03 24.07 -3.92
N HIS A 64 3.17 23.30 -4.60
CA HIS A 64 3.53 21.99 -5.13
C HIS A 64 4.48 22.07 -6.33
N SER A 65 4.32 23.06 -7.22
CA SER A 65 5.17 23.18 -8.42
C SER A 65 6.65 23.42 -8.07
N GLU A 66 6.95 24.36 -7.18
CA GLU A 66 8.36 24.66 -6.82
C GLU A 66 9.04 23.49 -6.07
N ARG A 67 8.26 22.68 -5.35
CA ARG A 67 8.80 21.51 -4.64
C ARG A 67 9.10 20.36 -5.60
N GLU A 68 8.24 20.10 -6.57
CA GLU A 68 8.48 19.07 -7.60
C GLU A 68 9.73 19.41 -8.42
N ASP A 69 9.92 20.67 -8.80
CA ASP A 69 11.09 21.11 -9.59
C ASP A 69 12.41 20.96 -8.81
N THR A 70 12.43 21.34 -7.53
CA THR A 70 13.62 21.17 -6.67
C THR A 70 13.91 19.70 -6.32
N GLN A 71 12.89 18.83 -6.28
CA GLN A 71 13.11 17.39 -6.16
C GLN A 71 13.67 16.81 -7.47
N ASN A 72 13.10 17.19 -8.62
CA ASN A 72 13.54 16.78 -9.95
C ASN A 72 15.03 17.10 -10.19
N GLU A 73 15.50 18.25 -9.73
CA GLU A 73 16.92 18.62 -9.81
C GLU A 73 17.86 17.65 -9.06
N ARG A 74 17.40 17.07 -7.93
CA ARG A 74 18.19 16.14 -7.10
C ARG A 74 18.17 14.70 -7.58
N LEU A 75 17.24 14.34 -8.47
CA LEU A 75 17.08 12.99 -9.01
C LEU A 75 18.12 12.68 -10.09
N THR A 76 18.60 11.43 -10.10
CA THR A 76 19.47 10.91 -11.15
C THR A 76 18.72 10.79 -12.48
N GLN A 77 19.44 10.75 -13.61
CA GLN A 77 18.83 10.61 -14.93
C GLN A 77 17.96 9.35 -15.06
N ALA A 78 18.34 8.25 -14.42
CA ALA A 78 17.58 7.01 -14.42
C ALA A 78 16.26 7.16 -13.63
N GLU A 79 16.31 7.80 -12.46
CA GLU A 79 15.12 8.02 -11.64
C GLU A 79 14.14 8.99 -12.30
N ARG A 80 14.64 10.05 -12.96
CA ARG A 80 13.79 10.99 -13.73
C ARG A 80 13.00 10.25 -14.82
N ARG A 81 13.68 9.43 -15.63
CA ARG A 81 13.03 8.62 -16.68
C ARG A 81 11.99 7.65 -16.11
N TYR A 82 12.28 7.04 -14.96
CA TYR A 82 11.34 6.15 -14.29
C TYR A 82 10.07 6.90 -13.85
N LEU A 83 10.22 8.08 -13.24
CA LEU A 83 9.08 8.90 -12.79
C LEU A 83 8.22 9.35 -13.97
N GLU A 84 8.83 9.82 -15.06
CA GLU A 84 8.10 10.18 -16.29
C GLU A 84 7.31 9.00 -16.86
N GLN A 85 7.92 7.81 -16.91
CA GLN A 85 7.24 6.60 -17.37
C GLN A 85 6.09 6.23 -16.42
N TRP A 86 6.32 6.31 -15.12
CA TRP A 86 5.32 6.01 -14.11
C TRP A 86 4.11 6.97 -14.20
N GLN A 87 4.36 8.27 -14.34
CA GLN A 87 3.33 9.29 -14.57
C GLN A 87 2.51 8.98 -15.83
N LYS A 88 3.15 8.61 -16.94
CA LYS A 88 2.44 8.21 -18.17
C LYS A 88 1.52 7.01 -17.95
N ILE A 89 1.99 5.98 -17.25
CA ILE A 89 1.20 4.79 -16.94
C ILE A 89 0.04 5.14 -16.00
N GLU A 90 0.29 5.98 -15.00
CA GLU A 90 -0.72 6.37 -14.02
C GLU A 90 -1.83 7.20 -14.67
N LEU A 91 -1.51 8.13 -15.57
CA LEU A 91 -2.51 8.86 -16.35
C LEU A 91 -3.40 7.91 -17.17
N GLN A 92 -2.80 6.91 -17.82
CA GLN A 92 -3.57 5.91 -18.57
C GLN A 92 -4.46 5.06 -17.65
N ARG A 93 -3.96 4.71 -16.46
CA ARG A 93 -4.70 3.95 -15.45
C ARG A 93 -5.87 4.77 -14.91
N LEU A 94 -5.64 6.02 -14.53
CA LEU A 94 -6.65 6.96 -14.05
C LEU A 94 -7.73 7.17 -15.11
N ALA A 95 -7.35 7.38 -16.36
CA ALA A 95 -8.32 7.50 -17.46
C ALA A 95 -9.19 6.24 -17.62
N LYS A 96 -8.63 5.03 -17.43
CA LYS A 96 -9.41 3.78 -17.47
C LYS A 96 -10.33 3.63 -16.27
N VAL A 97 -9.86 3.98 -15.08
CA VAL A 97 -10.65 3.89 -13.83
C VAL A 97 -11.78 4.91 -13.84
N ALA A 98 -11.52 6.14 -14.29
CA ALA A 98 -12.52 7.21 -14.37
C ALA A 98 -13.65 6.91 -15.37
N LYS A 99 -13.37 6.12 -16.41
CA LYS A 99 -14.38 5.72 -17.40
C LYS A 99 -15.46 4.79 -16.86
N LYS A 100 -15.23 4.08 -15.75
CA LYS A 100 -16.16 3.06 -15.22
C LYS A 100 -16.71 3.49 -13.87
N SER A 101 -18.03 3.40 -13.70
CA SER A 101 -18.64 3.60 -12.39
C SER A 101 -18.26 2.46 -11.43
N HIS A 102 -18.40 2.67 -10.12
CA HIS A 102 -18.27 1.59 -9.15
C HIS A 102 -19.25 0.44 -9.44
N ARG A 103 -20.50 0.79 -9.79
CA ARG A 103 -21.52 -0.18 -10.18
C ARG A 103 -21.06 -1.04 -11.37
N ASP A 104 -20.52 -0.42 -12.42
CA ASP A 104 -20.06 -1.13 -13.61
C ASP A 104 -18.90 -2.06 -13.27
N ARG A 105 -17.95 -1.62 -12.42
CA ARG A 105 -16.86 -2.47 -11.94
C ARG A 105 -17.37 -3.69 -11.16
N VAL A 106 -18.38 -3.51 -10.32
CA VAL A 106 -19.00 -4.63 -9.58
C VAL A 106 -19.73 -5.56 -10.54
N GLN A 107 -20.47 -5.02 -11.50
CA GLN A 107 -21.17 -5.82 -12.49
C GLN A 107 -20.21 -6.64 -13.37
N GLU A 108 -19.15 -6.02 -13.89
CA GLU A 108 -18.10 -6.71 -14.66
C GLU A 108 -17.41 -7.80 -13.82
N PHE A 109 -17.13 -7.53 -12.55
CA PHE A 109 -16.55 -8.52 -11.65
C PHE A 109 -17.48 -9.72 -11.42
N ASN A 110 -18.76 -9.47 -11.21
CA ASN A 110 -19.75 -10.54 -11.04
C ASN A 110 -19.93 -11.35 -12.32
N GLN A 111 -19.94 -10.68 -13.48
CA GLN A 111 -19.96 -11.35 -14.78
C GLN A 111 -18.71 -12.22 -14.98
N TYR A 112 -17.53 -11.70 -14.61
CA TYR A 112 -16.29 -12.47 -14.65
C TYR A 112 -16.36 -13.72 -13.77
N LEU A 113 -16.84 -13.59 -12.52
CA LEU A 113 -17.03 -14.74 -11.63
C LEU A 113 -18.03 -15.76 -12.16
N ALA A 114 -19.13 -15.31 -12.77
CA ALA A 114 -20.12 -16.20 -13.38
C ALA A 114 -19.55 -16.99 -14.57
N ASN A 115 -18.58 -16.39 -15.27
CA ASN A 115 -17.92 -17.02 -16.43
C ASN A 115 -16.70 -17.87 -16.04
N LEU A 116 -16.22 -17.81 -14.79
CA LEU A 116 -15.12 -18.64 -14.35
C LEU A 116 -15.54 -20.10 -14.30
N SER A 117 -14.67 -20.99 -14.78
CA SER A 117 -14.88 -22.43 -14.68
C SER A 117 -14.90 -22.86 -13.22
N GLU A 118 -15.92 -23.64 -12.84
CA GLU A 118 -15.96 -24.27 -11.51
C GLU A 118 -14.83 -25.27 -11.33
N HIS A 119 -14.50 -26.01 -12.39
CA HIS A 119 -13.48 -27.05 -12.39
C HIS A 119 -12.27 -26.63 -13.23
N TYR A 120 -11.11 -26.56 -12.57
CA TYR A 120 -9.82 -26.24 -13.19
C TYR A 120 -9.00 -27.49 -13.56
N ASP A 121 -9.64 -28.65 -13.64
CA ASP A 121 -9.01 -29.91 -14.00
C ASP A 121 -9.66 -30.48 -15.26
N ILE A 122 -8.87 -31.21 -16.04
CA ILE A 122 -9.35 -31.83 -17.26
C ILE A 122 -10.10 -33.10 -16.86
N PRO A 123 -11.38 -33.27 -17.25
CA PRO A 123 -12.10 -34.49 -16.95
C PRO A 123 -11.33 -35.68 -17.54
N LYS A 124 -11.16 -36.72 -16.72
CA LYS A 124 -10.41 -37.91 -17.12
C LYS A 124 -11.12 -38.60 -18.28
N VAL A 125 -10.57 -38.48 -19.48
CA VAL A 125 -11.02 -39.23 -20.66
C VAL A 125 -10.55 -40.68 -20.54
N GLY A 126 -11.51 -41.60 -20.43
CA GLY A 126 -11.26 -43.04 -20.46
C GLY A 126 -11.03 -43.53 -21.90
N PRO A 127 -10.21 -44.57 -22.11
CA PRO A 127 -10.07 -45.18 -23.42
C PRO A 127 -11.38 -45.89 -23.77
N GLY A 128 -12.15 -45.29 -24.67
CA GLY A 128 -13.07 -46.03 -25.53
C GLY A 128 -12.27 -46.74 -26.63
#